data_AF-H0ED29-F1
#
_entry.id   AF-H0ED29-F1
#
_cell.length_a   1.000
_cell.length_b   1.000
_cell.length_c   1.000
_cell.angle_alpha   90.00
_cell.angle_beta   90.00
_cell.angle_gamma   90.00
#
_symmetry.space_group_name_H-M   'P 1'
#
loop_
_entity.id
_entity.type
_entity.pdbx_description
1 polymer ?
#
loop_
_entity_poly.entity_id
_entity_poly.type
_entity_poly.pdbx_seq_one_letter_code
_entity_poly.pdbx_strand_id
1 'polypeptide(L)'
;MAKHLSNSQSLLEDEARAWDLGVLEDLKRQRDSLVSMREMFDRRDRYDKDNIPYLEKRIQNNENKLVAIRAKPENLMKPGEIEKVTEAIIKDKQSIVAQHARGVFVKECIRDELMNFQSSQYHVSRLSQDWAQERVKYSELQADNWKQLQEEAEAMPLGE
;
A
#
# COMPACT_ATOMS: atom_id res chain seq x y z
N MET A 1 27.49 32.18 30.91
CA MET A 1 27.80 30.72 30.83
C MET A 1 26.62 29.81 31.22
N ALA A 2 26.24 29.68 32.50
CA ALA A 2 25.23 28.70 32.95
C ALA A 2 23.85 28.86 32.26
N LYS A 3 23.40 30.10 32.08
CA LYS A 3 22.18 30.43 31.32
C LYS A 3 22.21 29.89 29.88
N HIS A 4 23.31 30.11 29.16
CA HIS A 4 23.47 29.66 27.77
C HIS A 4 23.55 28.13 27.66
N LEU A 5 24.15 27.46 28.64
CA LEU A 5 24.14 26.00 28.72
C LEU A 5 22.72 25.46 28.95
N SER A 6 21.96 26.05 29.87
CA SER A 6 20.57 25.69 30.11
C SER A 6 19.69 25.94 28.88
N ASN A 7 19.89 27.06 28.19
CA ASN A 7 19.15 27.37 26.96
C ASN A 7 19.48 26.39 25.83
N SER A 8 20.76 26.04 25.66
CA SER A 8 21.18 25.03 24.68
C SER A 8 20.55 23.67 24.97
N GLN A 9 20.47 23.27 26.25
CA GLN A 9 19.76 22.05 26.64
C GLN A 9 18.26 22.12 26.26
N SER A 10 17.57 23.20 26.61
CA SER A 10 16.15 23.37 26.25
C SER A 10 15.92 23.28 24.74
N LEU A 11 16.80 23.91 23.94
CA LEU A 11 16.72 23.84 22.48
C LEU A 11 16.90 22.41 21.94
N LEU A 12 17.80 21.62 22.53
CA LEU A 12 17.97 20.20 22.16
C LEU A 12 16.75 19.36 22.54
N GLU A 13 16.15 19.61 23.71
CA GLU A 13 14.92 18.93 24.13
C GLU A 13 13.73 19.28 23.23
N ASP A 14 13.60 20.54 22.83
CA ASP A 14 12.59 20.99 21.87
C ASP A 14 12.80 20.38 20.49
N GLU A 15 14.04 20.32 20.00
CA GLU A 15 14.37 19.68 18.72
C GLU A 15 14.02 18.18 18.74
N ALA A 16 14.39 17.47 19.82
CA ALA A 16 14.05 16.06 19.97
C ALA A 16 12.54 15.82 19.94
N ARG A 17 11.76 16.66 20.66
CA ARG A 17 10.28 16.58 20.62
C ARG A 17 9.72 16.83 19.23
N ALA A 18 10.26 17.81 18.51
CA ALA A 18 9.83 18.11 17.14
C ALA A 18 10.10 16.93 16.19
N TRP A 19 11.20 16.20 16.37
CA TRP A 19 11.50 15.00 15.59
C TRP A 19 10.52 13.86 15.87
N ASP A 20 10.22 13.62 17.16
CA ASP A 20 9.33 12.54 17.58
C ASP A 20 7.89 12.75 17.09
N LEU A 21 7.39 13.98 17.15
CA LEU A 21 6.00 14.30 16.78
C LEU A 21 5.80 14.65 15.30
N GLY A 22 6.86 15.04 14.60
CA GLY A 22 6.83 15.37 13.19
C GLY A 22 7.41 14.26 12.33
N VAL A 23 8.73 14.33 12.12
CA VAL A 23 9.47 13.50 11.15
C VAL A 23 9.22 12.01 11.37
N LEU A 24 9.24 11.54 12.62
CA LEU A 24 9.03 10.13 12.93
C LEU A 24 7.62 9.66 12.55
N GLU A 25 6.59 10.45 12.85
CA GLU A 25 5.20 10.11 12.52
C GLU A 25 4.96 10.12 11.00
N ASP A 26 5.57 11.05 10.28
CA ASP A 26 5.51 11.08 8.81
C ASP A 26 6.20 9.86 8.19
N LEU A 27 7.36 9.45 8.74
CA LEU A 27 8.05 8.22 8.31
C LEU A 27 7.21 6.97 8.60
N LYS A 28 6.57 6.88 9.77
CA LYS A 28 5.65 5.79 10.11
C LYS A 28 4.49 5.74 9.13
N ARG A 29 3.87 6.88 8.82
CA ARG A 29 2.77 6.98 7.86
C ARG A 29 3.17 6.52 6.45
N GLN A 30 4.36 6.88 5.99
CA GLN A 30 4.86 6.43 4.69
C GLN A 30 5.12 4.92 4.67
N ARG A 31 5.72 4.39 5.75
CA ARG A 31 5.88 2.94 5.93
C ARG A 31 4.54 2.23 5.87
N ASP A 32 3.54 2.70 6.62
CA ASP A 32 2.22 2.06 6.69
C ASP A 32 1.52 2.09 5.31
N SER A 33 1.69 3.16 4.54
CA SER A 33 1.21 3.25 3.16
C SER A 33 1.85 2.21 2.24
N LEU A 34 3.17 2.01 2.37
CA LEU A 34 3.91 0.97 1.62
C LEU A 34 3.51 -0.44 2.03
N VAL A 35 3.31 -0.68 3.33
CA VAL A 35 2.86 -1.97 3.86
C VAL A 35 1.45 -2.30 3.36
N SER A 36 0.53 -1.33 3.35
CA SER A 36 -0.81 -1.50 2.79
C SER A 36 -0.77 -1.95 1.33
N MET A 37 0.05 -1.32 0.50
CA MET A 37 0.23 -1.70 -0.90
C MET A 37 0.76 -3.12 -1.07
N ARG A 38 1.77 -3.50 -0.27
CA ARG A 38 2.30 -4.86 -0.26
C ARG A 38 1.21 -5.87 0.07
N GLU A 39 0.47 -5.64 1.14
CA GLU A 39 -0.61 -6.55 1.59
C GLU A 39 -1.75 -6.65 0.58
N MET A 40 -2.07 -5.57 -0.13
CA MET A 40 -3.04 -5.58 -1.22
C MET A 40 -2.59 -6.51 -2.36
N PHE A 41 -1.33 -6.42 -2.80
CA PHE A 41 -0.78 -7.32 -3.81
C PHE A 41 -0.71 -8.77 -3.33
N ASP A 42 -0.29 -9.00 -2.09
CA ASP A 42 -0.27 -10.35 -1.49
C ASP A 42 -1.67 -10.98 -1.47
N ARG A 43 -2.70 -10.19 -1.13
CA ARG A 43 -4.11 -10.63 -1.16
C ARG A 43 -4.57 -10.97 -2.57
N ARG A 44 -4.23 -10.12 -3.55
CA ARG A 44 -4.56 -10.35 -4.96
C ARG A 44 -3.97 -11.68 -5.42
N ASP A 45 -2.66 -11.88 -5.24
CA ASP A 45 -1.97 -13.08 -5.71
C ASP A 45 -2.50 -14.35 -5.04
N ARG A 46 -2.94 -14.25 -3.77
CA ARG A 46 -3.54 -15.37 -3.04
C ARG A 46 -4.96 -15.72 -3.51
N TYR A 47 -5.80 -14.73 -3.78
CA TYR A 47 -7.25 -14.93 -3.96
C TYR A 47 -7.76 -14.76 -5.40
N ASP A 48 -7.02 -14.07 -6.26
CA ASP A 48 -7.38 -13.82 -7.67
C ASP A 48 -6.75 -14.87 -8.60
N LYS A 49 -6.98 -16.14 -8.27
CA LYS A 49 -6.49 -17.27 -9.06
C LYS A 49 -7.36 -17.49 -10.30
N ASP A 50 -6.71 -17.62 -11.45
CA ASP A 50 -7.39 -17.95 -12.70
C ASP A 50 -7.71 -19.44 -12.76
N ASN A 51 -9.01 -19.76 -12.88
CA ASN A 51 -9.53 -21.10 -13.06
C ASN A 51 -10.28 -21.26 -14.40
N ILE A 52 -10.28 -20.24 -15.24
CA ILE A 52 -10.98 -20.23 -16.54
C ILE A 52 -10.47 -21.36 -17.44
N PRO A 53 -9.15 -21.61 -17.61
CA PRO A 53 -8.67 -22.68 -18.47
C PRO A 53 -9.17 -24.07 -18.06
N TYR A 54 -9.32 -24.31 -16.76
CA TYR A 54 -9.88 -25.55 -16.24
C TYR A 54 -11.38 -25.67 -16.54
N LEU A 55 -12.14 -24.58 -16.37
CA LEU A 55 -13.56 -24.53 -16.69
C LEU A 55 -13.80 -24.74 -18.20
N GLU A 56 -13.00 -24.11 -19.06
CA GLU A 56 -13.05 -24.30 -20.51
C GLU A 56 -12.82 -25.77 -20.90
N LYS A 57 -11.80 -26.41 -20.33
CA LYS A 57 -11.54 -27.84 -20.54
C LYS A 57 -12.71 -28.71 -20.06
N ARG A 58 -13.34 -28.36 -18.94
CA ARG A 58 -14.51 -29.09 -18.41
C ARG A 58 -15.74 -28.93 -19.30
N ILE A 59 -15.97 -27.73 -19.82
CA ILE A 59 -17.03 -27.43 -20.80
C ILE A 59 -16.80 -28.28 -22.05
N GLN A 60 -15.61 -28.25 -22.64
CA GLN A 60 -15.29 -29.03 -23.85
C GLN A 60 -15.55 -30.53 -23.65
N ASN A 61 -15.13 -31.07 -22.51
CA ASN A 61 -15.36 -32.48 -22.19
C ASN A 61 -16.85 -32.80 -22.06
N ASN A 62 -17.64 -31.91 -21.46
CA ASN A 62 -19.07 -32.11 -21.31
C ASN A 62 -19.83 -31.92 -22.63
N GLU A 63 -19.40 -30.99 -23.48
CA GLU A 63 -19.94 -30.82 -24.84
C GLU A 63 -19.69 -32.07 -25.70
N ASN A 64 -18.48 -32.63 -25.63
CA ASN A 64 -18.17 -33.90 -26.31
C ASN A 64 -19.04 -35.06 -25.79
N LYS A 65 -19.27 -35.14 -24.47
CA LYS A 65 -20.18 -36.15 -23.86
C LYS A 65 -21.62 -35.97 -24.34
N LEU A 66 -22.09 -34.72 -24.45
CA LEU A 66 -23.43 -34.42 -24.90
C LEU A 66 -23.66 -34.88 -26.35
N VAL A 67 -22.67 -34.66 -27.23
CA VAL A 67 -22.68 -35.19 -28.60
C VAL A 67 -22.74 -36.72 -28.60
N ALA A 68 -21.91 -37.38 -27.77
CA ALA A 68 -21.90 -38.83 -27.66
C ALA A 68 -23.22 -39.43 -27.13
N ILE A 69 -23.89 -38.76 -26.19
CA ILE A 69 -25.20 -39.19 -25.68
C ILE A 69 -26.27 -39.07 -26.76
N ARG A 70 -26.29 -37.96 -27.51
CA ARG A 70 -27.25 -37.73 -28.60
C ARG A 70 -27.06 -38.69 -29.78
N ALA A 71 -25.88 -39.27 -29.95
CA ALA A 71 -25.60 -40.27 -30.98
C ALA A 71 -26.08 -41.68 -30.60
N LYS A 72 -26.54 -41.93 -29.37
CA LYS A 72 -27.05 -43.24 -28.94
C LYS A 72 -28.50 -43.46 -29.42
N PRO A 73 -28.90 -44.70 -29.74
CA PRO A 73 -30.31 -45.04 -29.97
C PRO A 73 -31.16 -44.71 -28.73
N GLU A 74 -32.39 -44.25 -28.93
CA GLU A 74 -33.31 -43.83 -27.84
C GLU A 74 -33.46 -44.88 -26.73
N ASN A 75 -33.39 -46.17 -27.10
CA ASN A 75 -33.51 -47.32 -26.19
C ASN A 75 -32.33 -47.47 -25.20
N LEU A 76 -31.20 -46.81 -25.47
CA LEU A 76 -29.97 -46.83 -24.66
C LEU A 76 -29.69 -45.48 -23.97
N MET A 77 -30.54 -44.48 -24.19
CA MET A 77 -30.44 -43.17 -23.53
C MET A 77 -31.06 -43.23 -22.14
N LYS A 78 -30.28 -42.83 -21.11
CA LYS A 78 -30.82 -42.68 -19.77
C LYS A 78 -31.67 -41.41 -19.68
N PRO A 79 -32.89 -41.47 -19.11
CA PRO A 79 -33.70 -40.29 -18.86
C PRO A 79 -32.94 -39.26 -18.02
N GLY A 80 -33.01 -37.98 -18.39
CA GLY A 80 -32.39 -36.87 -17.65
C GLY A 80 -30.86 -36.73 -17.79
N GLU A 81 -30.17 -37.62 -18.50
CA GLU A 81 -28.71 -37.53 -18.68
C GLU A 81 -28.31 -36.30 -19.51
N ILE A 82 -29.10 -35.98 -20.54
CA ILE A 82 -28.89 -34.79 -21.38
C ILE A 82 -29.10 -33.51 -20.57
N GLU A 83 -30.17 -33.42 -19.80
CA GLU A 83 -30.49 -32.24 -18.97
C GLU A 83 -29.37 -31.99 -17.96
N LYS A 84 -28.94 -33.04 -17.26
CA LYS A 84 -27.85 -32.95 -16.27
C LYS A 84 -26.53 -32.44 -16.88
N VAL A 85 -26.13 -32.95 -18.04
CA VAL A 85 -24.90 -32.51 -18.72
C VAL A 85 -25.06 -31.07 -19.24
N THR A 86 -26.24 -30.71 -19.75
CA THR A 86 -26.55 -29.36 -20.23
C THR A 86 -26.48 -28.35 -19.09
N GLU A 87 -27.09 -28.64 -17.93
CA GLU A 87 -27.03 -27.80 -16.74
C GLU A 87 -25.59 -27.60 -16.25
N ALA A 88 -24.78 -28.66 -16.26
CA ALA A 88 -23.37 -28.57 -15.89
C ALA A 88 -22.59 -27.62 -16.82
N ILE A 89 -22.81 -27.69 -18.14
CA ILE A 89 -22.20 -26.76 -19.11
C ILE A 89 -22.66 -25.32 -18.87
N ILE A 90 -23.95 -25.09 -18.65
CA ILE A 90 -24.50 -23.76 -18.39
C ILE A 90 -23.88 -23.17 -17.14
N LYS A 91 -23.80 -23.95 -16.05
CA LYS A 91 -23.19 -23.52 -14.78
C LYS A 91 -21.71 -23.16 -14.93
N ASP A 92 -20.97 -23.93 -15.72
CA ASP A 92 -19.56 -23.65 -16.00
C ASP A 92 -19.38 -22.37 -16.81
N LYS A 93 -20.21 -22.17 -17.86
CA LYS A 93 -20.21 -20.93 -18.67
C LYS A 93 -20.57 -19.71 -17.82
N GLN A 94 -21.58 -19.81 -16.95
CA GLN A 94 -21.92 -18.76 -16.00
C GLN A 94 -20.78 -18.46 -15.02
N SER A 95 -20.07 -19.49 -14.55
CA SER A 95 -18.91 -19.33 -13.66
C SER A 95 -17.76 -18.58 -14.34
N ILE A 96 -17.51 -18.84 -15.64
CA ILE A 96 -16.52 -18.08 -16.43
C ILE A 96 -16.91 -16.61 -16.52
N VAL A 97 -18.18 -16.31 -16.86
CA VAL A 97 -18.67 -14.92 -16.94
C VAL A 97 -18.51 -14.19 -15.60
N ALA A 98 -18.87 -14.85 -14.49
CA ALA A 98 -18.71 -14.29 -13.16
C ALA A 98 -17.23 -14.04 -12.80
N GLN A 99 -16.32 -14.94 -13.18
CA GLN A 99 -14.87 -14.76 -12.98
C GLN A 99 -14.32 -13.60 -13.80
N HIS A 100 -14.75 -13.42 -15.06
CA HIS A 100 -14.36 -12.26 -15.85
C HIS A 100 -14.85 -10.95 -15.21
N ALA A 101 -16.12 -10.89 -14.79
CA ALA A 101 -16.67 -9.71 -14.13
C ALA A 101 -15.90 -9.38 -12.84
N ARG A 102 -15.61 -10.40 -12.02
CA ARG A 102 -14.76 -10.25 -10.83
C ARG A 102 -13.36 -9.74 -11.19
N GLY A 103 -12.73 -10.28 -12.23
CA GLY A 103 -11.39 -9.86 -12.65
C GLY A 103 -11.33 -8.41 -13.11
N VAL A 104 -12.38 -7.91 -13.78
CA VAL A 104 -12.50 -6.48 -14.12
C VAL A 104 -12.63 -5.64 -12.84
N PHE A 105 -13.54 -6.02 -11.95
CA PHE A 105 -13.76 -5.31 -10.69
C PHE A 105 -12.51 -5.24 -9.82
N VAL A 106 -11.77 -6.35 -9.68
CA VAL A 106 -10.51 -6.39 -8.93
C VAL A 106 -9.48 -5.44 -9.54
N LYS A 107 -9.36 -5.38 -10.88
CA LYS A 107 -8.46 -4.43 -11.54
C LYS A 107 -8.84 -2.98 -11.29
N GLU A 108 -10.13 -2.66 -11.27
CA GLU A 108 -10.62 -1.32 -10.93
C GLU A 108 -10.27 -0.95 -9.49
N CYS A 109 -10.51 -1.84 -8.52
CA CYS A 109 -10.12 -1.60 -7.12
C CYS A 109 -8.60 -1.38 -6.96
N ILE A 110 -7.78 -2.17 -7.66
CA ILE A 110 -6.31 -2.01 -7.64
C ILE A 110 -5.92 -0.66 -8.24
N ARG A 111 -6.54 -0.25 -9.35
CA ARG A 111 -6.30 1.07 -9.96
C ARG A 111 -6.60 2.19 -8.95
N ASP A 112 -7.75 2.12 -8.28
CA ASP A 112 -8.16 3.15 -7.33
C ASP A 112 -7.21 3.21 -6.13
N GLU A 113 -6.77 2.06 -5.63
CA GLU A 113 -5.77 1.99 -4.56
C GLU A 113 -4.41 2.58 -5.00
N LEU A 114 -3.97 2.31 -6.24
CA LEU A 114 -2.76 2.90 -6.82
C LEU A 114 -2.87 4.41 -6.96
N MET A 115 -4.03 4.93 -7.38
CA MET A 115 -4.27 6.37 -7.45
C MET A 115 -4.22 7.00 -6.05
N ASN A 116 -4.81 6.35 -5.05
CA ASN A 116 -4.73 6.80 -3.66
C ASN A 116 -3.28 6.79 -3.15
N PHE A 117 -2.53 5.71 -3.39
CA PHE A 117 -1.12 5.60 -3.01
C PHE A 117 -0.23 6.64 -3.69
N GLN A 118 -0.53 7.03 -4.93
CA GLN A 118 0.21 8.09 -5.61
C GLN A 118 0.16 9.43 -4.85
N SER A 119 -0.96 9.71 -4.17
CA SER A 119 -1.06 10.90 -3.32
C SER A 119 -0.11 10.85 -2.13
N SER A 120 0.19 9.65 -1.60
CA SER A 120 1.10 9.49 -0.48
C SER A 120 2.56 9.78 -0.85
N GLN A 121 2.93 9.68 -2.13
CA GLN A 121 4.29 9.97 -2.58
C GLN A 121 4.70 11.43 -2.36
N TYR A 122 3.73 12.35 -2.42
CA TYR A 122 3.99 13.76 -2.13
C TYR A 122 4.37 14.01 -0.67
N HIS A 123 4.02 13.09 0.25
CA HIS A 123 4.44 13.20 1.64
C HIS A 123 5.96 13.07 1.80
N VAL A 124 6.65 12.33 0.91
CA VAL A 124 8.12 12.21 0.97
C VAL A 124 8.79 13.55 0.71
N SER A 125 8.34 14.29 -0.30
CA SER A 125 8.87 15.61 -0.62
C SER A 125 8.62 16.60 0.51
N ARG A 126 7.40 16.60 1.06
CA ARG A 126 7.02 17.46 2.18
C ARG A 126 7.84 17.15 3.44
N LEU A 127 7.94 15.88 3.81
CA LEU A 127 8.78 15.42 4.92
C LEU A 127 10.23 15.91 4.78
N SER A 128 10.78 15.80 3.57
CA SER A 128 12.15 16.23 3.30
C SER A 128 12.33 17.74 3.49
N GLN A 129 11.34 18.54 3.06
CA GLN A 129 11.34 19.99 3.22
C GLN A 129 11.19 20.39 4.69
N ASP A 130 10.19 19.83 5.38
CA ASP A 130 9.90 20.13 6.78
C ASP A 130 11.09 19.75 7.68
N TRP A 131 11.71 18.58 7.43
CA TRP A 131 12.94 18.17 8.12
C TRP A 131 14.09 19.14 7.90
N ALA A 132 14.37 19.51 6.64
CA ALA A 132 15.46 20.43 6.32
C ALA A 132 15.23 21.81 6.97
N GLN A 133 14.00 22.30 6.98
CA GLN A 133 13.64 23.56 7.61
C GLN A 133 13.86 23.55 9.12
N GLU A 134 13.40 22.50 9.82
CA GLU A 134 13.62 22.37 11.27
C GLU A 134 15.12 22.25 11.60
N ARG A 135 15.91 21.56 10.77
CA ARG A 135 17.37 21.48 10.94
C ARG A 135 18.05 22.84 10.85
N VAL A 136 17.65 23.69 9.90
CA VAL A 136 18.18 25.05 9.78
C VAL A 136 17.79 25.87 10.99
N LYS A 137 16.50 25.88 11.34
CA LYS A 137 15.95 26.63 12.49
C LYS A 137 16.69 26.34 13.80
N TYR A 138 16.84 25.08 14.19
CA TYR A 138 17.53 24.76 15.46
C TYR A 138 19.03 25.03 15.40
N SER A 139 19.66 24.91 14.22
CA SER A 139 21.07 25.28 14.04
C SER A 139 21.28 26.78 14.20
N GLU A 140 20.39 27.62 13.67
CA GLU A 140 20.42 29.07 13.82
C GLU A 140 20.22 29.48 15.28
N LEU A 141 19.21 28.92 15.95
CA LEU A 141 18.94 29.20 17.38
C LEU A 141 20.12 28.82 18.27
N GLN A 142 20.77 27.68 18.01
CA GLN A 142 21.98 27.28 18.73
C GLN A 142 23.15 28.23 18.43
N ALA A 143 23.38 28.56 17.17
CA ALA A 143 24.46 29.47 16.78
C ALA A 143 24.30 30.83 17.47
N ASP A 144 23.10 31.39 17.50
CA ASP A 144 22.84 32.68 18.14
C ASP A 144 22.99 32.61 19.66
N ASN A 145 22.59 31.50 20.30
CA ASN A 145 22.85 31.27 21.71
C ASN A 145 24.37 31.27 22.03
N TRP A 146 25.20 30.67 21.17
CA TRP A 146 26.64 30.64 21.36
C TRP A 146 27.32 31.98 21.04
N LYS A 147 26.86 32.72 20.03
CA LYS A 147 27.36 34.08 19.74
C LYS A 147 27.13 35.02 20.93
N GLN A 148 25.93 35.00 21.52
CA GLN A 148 25.63 35.81 22.70
C GLN A 148 26.56 35.48 23.88
N LEU A 149 26.82 34.18 24.11
CA LEU A 149 27.77 33.76 25.14
C LEU A 149 29.19 34.29 24.86
N GLN A 150 29.63 34.24 23.59
CA GLN A 150 30.94 34.73 23.19
C GLN A 150 31.05 36.24 23.45
N GLU A 151 30.06 37.03 23.05
CA GLU A 151 30.03 38.48 23.28
C GLU A 151 30.08 38.81 24.78
N GLU A 152 29.28 38.12 25.60
CA GLU A 152 29.31 38.26 27.06
C GLU A 152 30.69 37.90 27.65
N ALA A 153 31.36 36.88 27.09
CA ALA A 153 32.66 36.43 27.56
C ALA A 153 33.80 37.36 27.16
N GLU A 154 33.76 37.92 25.94
CA GLU A 154 34.73 38.90 25.45
C GLU A 154 34.67 40.22 26.23
N ALA A 155 33.50 40.57 26.78
CA ALA A 155 33.34 41.73 27.65
C ALA A 155 33.94 41.56 29.06
N MET A 156 34.40 40.35 29.43
CA MET A 156 34.99 40.12 30.75
C MET A 156 36.41 40.70 30.85
N PRO A 157 36.79 41.30 31.99
CA PRO A 157 38.11 41.87 32.17
C PRO A 157 39.17 40.77 32.21
N LEU A 158 40.25 40.94 31.42
CA LEU A 158 41.35 39.97 31.31
C LEU A 158 42.47 40.21 32.33
N GLY A 159 42.43 41.31 33.08
CA GLY A 159 43.44 41.67 34.07
C GLY A 159 44.79 41.97 33.43
N GLU A 160 44.96 43.20 32.92
CA GLU A 160 46.26 43.88 32.86
C GLU A 160 46.39 44.85 34.04
#